data_AF-A0A4V2Q8H7-F1
#
_entry.id   AF-A0A4V2Q8H7-F1
#
_cell.length_a   1.000
_cell.length_b   1.000
_cell.length_c   1.000
_cell.angle_alpha   90.00
_cell.angle_beta   90.00
_cell.angle_gamma   90.00
#
_symmetry.space_group_name_H-M   'P 1'
#
loop_
_entity.id
_entity.type
_entity.pdbx_description
1 polymer ?
#
loop_
_entity_poly.entity_id
_entity_poly.type
_entity_poly.pdbx_seq_one_letter_code
_entity_poly.pdbx_strand_id
1 'polypeptide(L)'
;MEKIVDRSIVTQKNTYAISFSVIMLVAMIGFSVYRYFDIGFFSPLEVFAELMIIFVLIDRAQSKLTYELDKKVFRITKKSLFGTQVHEIPYKDVFGIYDYVPKLVGAVKFRRTYRLHSALDGRKVWTLAFRVMKKGKTENQKVFFKASEELLNGLNQRLPNKVRISEEEAVRNIILNEKE
;
A
#
# COMPACT_ATOMS: atom_id res chain seq x y z
N MET A 1 -8.51 23.32 13.04
CA MET A 1 -8.69 22.40 11.90
C MET A 1 -8.71 20.98 12.43
N GLU A 2 -9.76 20.24 12.11
CA GLU A 2 -10.00 18.89 12.61
C GLU A 2 -8.98 17.88 12.08
N LYS A 3 -8.69 16.88 12.91
CA LYS A 3 -7.86 15.73 12.54
C LYS A 3 -8.70 14.78 11.71
N ILE A 4 -8.50 14.77 10.40
CA ILE A 4 -9.17 13.81 9.51
C ILE A 4 -8.40 12.49 9.59
N VAL A 5 -9.13 11.41 9.89
CA VAL A 5 -8.58 10.05 9.99
C VAL A 5 -9.38 9.14 9.06
N ASP A 6 -8.72 8.61 8.04
CA ASP A 6 -9.28 7.62 7.12
C ASP A 6 -8.66 6.25 7.40
N ARG A 7 -9.45 5.19 7.31
CA ARG A 7 -9.00 3.82 7.59
C ARG A 7 -9.24 2.95 6.37
N SER A 8 -8.40 1.93 6.20
CA SER A 8 -8.63 0.92 5.17
C SER A 8 -9.97 0.21 5.41
N ILE A 9 -10.80 0.14 4.38
CA ILE A 9 -12.12 -0.53 4.42
C ILE A 9 -11.96 -1.92 3.81
N VAL A 10 -12.65 -2.95 4.31
CA VAL A 10 -12.67 -4.27 3.69
C VAL A 10 -13.86 -4.35 2.75
N THR A 11 -13.63 -4.68 1.48
CA THR A 11 -14.70 -4.80 0.48
C THR A 11 -15.16 -6.25 0.35
N GLN A 12 -16.47 -6.49 0.21
CA GLN A 12 -17.05 -7.82 0.08
C GLN A 12 -16.40 -8.69 -1.01
N LYS A 13 -16.11 -8.10 -2.19
CA LYS A 13 -15.39 -8.79 -3.27
C LYS A 13 -14.05 -9.40 -2.80
N ASN A 14 -13.30 -8.64 -2.00
CA ASN A 14 -12.00 -9.09 -1.50
C ASN A 14 -12.16 -10.08 -0.34
N THR A 15 -13.24 -9.98 0.44
CA THR A 15 -13.64 -11.00 1.42
C THR A 15 -13.92 -12.33 0.74
N TYR A 16 -14.71 -12.34 -0.35
CA TYR A 16 -14.96 -13.56 -1.12
C TYR A 16 -13.68 -14.17 -1.69
N ALA A 17 -12.75 -13.34 -2.18
CA ALA A 17 -11.46 -13.81 -2.65
C ALA A 17 -10.66 -14.51 -1.53
N ILE A 18 -10.61 -13.92 -0.32
CA ILE A 18 -9.96 -14.59 0.83
C ILE A 18 -10.68 -15.90 1.17
N SER A 19 -12.01 -15.88 1.30
CA SER A 19 -12.77 -17.07 1.67
C SER A 19 -12.54 -18.22 0.68
N PHE A 20 -12.54 -17.92 -0.61
CA PHE A 20 -12.21 -18.90 -1.65
C PHE A 20 -10.79 -19.43 -1.51
N SER A 21 -9.79 -18.56 -1.25
CA SER A 21 -8.42 -18.99 -1.00
C SER A 21 -8.29 -19.90 0.23
N VAL A 22 -9.06 -19.63 1.29
CA VAL A 22 -9.07 -20.48 2.50
C VAL A 22 -9.69 -21.85 2.19
N ILE A 23 -10.79 -21.91 1.46
CA ILE A 23 -11.41 -23.19 1.05
C ILE A 23 -10.44 -24.02 0.20
N MET A 24 -9.77 -23.38 -0.77
CA MET A 24 -8.79 -24.05 -1.62
C MET A 24 -7.60 -24.57 -0.81
N LEU A 25 -7.12 -23.79 0.17
CA LEU A 25 -6.05 -24.21 1.07
C LEU A 25 -6.46 -25.41 1.94
N VAL A 26 -7.69 -25.42 2.47
CA VAL A 26 -8.21 -26.58 3.23
C VAL A 26 -8.29 -27.82 2.34
N ALA A 27 -8.70 -27.67 1.08
CA ALA A 27 -8.71 -28.77 0.11
C ALA A 27 -7.29 -29.29 -0.20
N MET A 28 -6.30 -28.40 -0.34
CA MET A 28 -4.90 -28.78 -0.53
C MET A 28 -4.36 -29.57 0.67
N ILE A 29 -4.53 -29.04 1.88
CA ILE A 29 -4.11 -29.71 3.11
C ILE A 29 -4.80 -31.08 3.24
N GLY A 30 -6.11 -31.14 2.99
CA GLY A 30 -6.87 -32.40 3.01
C GLY A 30 -6.35 -33.43 2.01
N PHE A 31 -5.99 -33.00 0.81
CA PHE A 31 -5.39 -33.86 -0.21
C PHE A 31 -3.97 -34.33 0.18
N SER A 32 -3.17 -33.45 0.79
CA SER A 32 -1.85 -33.79 1.32
C SER A 32 -1.94 -34.86 2.41
N VAL A 33 -2.87 -34.67 3.35
CA VAL A 33 -3.16 -35.62 4.43
C VAL A 33 -3.68 -36.96 3.89
N TYR A 34 -4.60 -36.95 2.92
CA TYR A 34 -5.08 -38.16 2.26
C TYR A 34 -3.92 -38.96 1.64
N ARG A 35 -3.04 -38.31 0.87
CA ARG A 35 -1.88 -38.97 0.26
C ARG A 35 -0.89 -39.50 1.28
N TYR A 36 -0.73 -38.82 2.41
CA TYR A 36 0.10 -39.31 3.50
C TYR A 36 -0.44 -40.64 4.06
N PHE A 37 -1.76 -40.78 4.24
CA PHE A 37 -2.36 -42.01 4.75
C PHE A 37 -2.43 -43.15 3.72
N ASP A 38 -2.73 -42.84 2.45
CA ASP A 38 -2.95 -43.84 1.40
C ASP A 38 -1.64 -44.37 0.81
N ILE A 39 -0.65 -43.48 0.61
CA ILE A 39 0.60 -43.79 -0.10
C ILE A 39 1.81 -43.78 0.86
N GLY A 40 1.66 -43.29 2.09
CA GLY A 40 2.77 -43.14 3.04
C GLY A 40 3.77 -42.05 2.64
N PHE A 41 3.44 -41.23 1.64
CA PHE A 41 4.36 -40.25 1.08
C PHE A 41 4.25 -38.90 1.81
N PHE A 42 5.32 -38.51 2.51
CA PHE A 42 5.44 -37.20 3.15
C PHE A 42 6.34 -36.28 2.33
N SER A 43 5.82 -35.11 1.95
CA SER A 43 6.59 -34.07 1.24
C SER A 43 6.82 -32.86 2.14
N PRO A 44 8.02 -32.68 2.72
CA PRO A 44 8.32 -31.53 3.56
C PRO A 44 8.15 -30.19 2.84
N LEU A 45 8.45 -30.16 1.53
CA LEU A 45 8.33 -28.95 0.70
C LEU A 45 6.88 -28.49 0.58
N GLU A 46 5.95 -29.43 0.47
CA GLU A 46 4.53 -29.15 0.33
C GLU A 46 3.95 -28.58 1.63
N VAL A 47 4.25 -29.23 2.76
CA VAL A 47 3.86 -28.73 4.09
C VAL A 47 4.41 -27.32 4.32
N PHE A 48 5.67 -27.07 3.95
CA PHE A 48 6.26 -25.73 4.03
C PHE A 48 5.50 -24.71 3.16
N ALA A 49 5.16 -25.08 1.92
CA ALA A 49 4.40 -24.21 1.02
C ALA A 49 3.01 -23.87 1.58
N GLU A 50 2.29 -24.85 2.13
CA GLU A 50 0.99 -24.66 2.78
C GLU A 50 1.09 -23.72 3.99
N LEU A 51 2.09 -23.92 4.85
CA LEU A 51 2.36 -23.02 5.98
C LEU A 51 2.65 -21.59 5.52
N MET A 52 3.37 -21.42 4.41
CA MET A 52 3.62 -20.10 3.80
C MET A 52 2.35 -19.46 3.26
N ILE A 53 1.46 -20.23 2.64
CA ILE A 53 0.16 -19.71 2.17
C ILE A 53 -0.69 -19.26 3.36
N ILE A 54 -0.78 -20.08 4.42
CA ILE A 54 -1.47 -19.73 5.67
C ILE A 54 -0.90 -18.41 6.21
N PHE A 55 0.42 -18.33 6.32
CA PHE A 55 1.10 -17.15 6.83
C PHE A 55 0.75 -15.88 6.04
N VAL A 56 0.81 -15.94 4.70
CA VAL A 56 0.49 -14.82 3.82
C VAL A 56 -0.97 -14.41 3.94
N LEU A 57 -1.91 -15.37 4.05
CA LEU A 57 -3.33 -15.07 4.22
C LEU A 57 -3.59 -14.34 5.53
N ILE A 58 -2.96 -14.76 6.63
CA ILE A 58 -3.12 -14.11 7.95
C ILE A 58 -2.54 -12.70 7.91
N ASP A 59 -1.32 -12.50 7.38
CA ASP A 59 -0.72 -11.15 7.30
C ASP A 59 -1.61 -10.19 6.47
N ARG A 60 -2.11 -10.67 5.34
CA ARG A 60 -2.98 -9.88 4.46
C ARG A 60 -4.32 -9.56 5.12
N ALA A 61 -4.88 -10.47 5.92
CA ALA A 61 -6.14 -10.28 6.64
C ALA A 61 -6.02 -9.32 7.82
N GLN A 62 -4.90 -9.35 8.55
CA GLN A 62 -4.71 -8.52 9.74
C GLN A 62 -4.13 -7.13 9.46
N SER A 63 -3.56 -6.91 8.28
CA SER A 63 -2.94 -5.63 7.90
C SER A 63 -3.97 -4.50 7.85
N LYS A 64 -3.88 -3.58 8.82
CA LYS A 64 -4.73 -2.39 8.93
C LYS A 64 -3.92 -1.15 8.60
N LEU A 65 -4.47 -0.30 7.73
CA LEU A 65 -3.86 0.98 7.41
C LEU A 65 -4.74 2.13 7.89
N THR A 66 -4.08 3.14 8.44
CA THR A 66 -4.71 4.38 8.90
C THR A 66 -3.96 5.55 8.29
N TYR A 67 -4.72 6.47 7.70
CA TYR A 67 -4.24 7.69 7.07
C TYR A 67 -4.68 8.87 7.93
N GLU A 68 -3.73 9.60 8.46
CA GLU A 68 -3.98 10.74 9.34
C GLU A 68 -3.45 12.02 8.71
N LEU A 69 -4.32 13.02 8.77
CA LEU A 69 -4.04 14.36 8.30
C LEU A 69 -3.69 15.24 9.52
N ASP A 70 -2.40 15.53 9.70
CA ASP A 70 -1.86 16.44 10.75
C ASP A 70 -1.48 17.83 10.18
N LYS A 71 -1.11 18.83 10.99
CA LYS A 71 -0.90 20.21 10.53
C LYS A 71 0.22 20.37 9.48
N LYS A 72 1.31 19.60 9.62
CA LYS A 72 2.52 19.74 8.77
C LYS A 72 2.86 18.49 7.97
N VAL A 73 2.28 17.35 8.33
CA VAL A 73 2.64 16.04 7.80
C VAL A 73 1.39 15.23 7.47
N PHE A 74 1.48 14.46 6.40
CA PHE A 74 0.60 13.33 6.15
C PHE A 74 1.20 12.08 6.78
N ARG A 75 0.50 11.49 7.74
CA ARG A 75 0.97 10.30 8.47
C ARG A 75 0.21 9.08 7.99
N ILE A 76 0.94 8.05 7.60
CA ILE A 76 0.40 6.76 7.20
C ILE A 76 0.92 5.71 8.18
N THR A 77 0.00 5.09 8.90
CA THR A 77 0.32 4.05 9.88
C THR A 77 -0.14 2.71 9.34
N LYS A 78 0.81 1.79 9.16
CA LYS A 78 0.55 0.40 8.81
C LYS A 78 0.75 -0.47 10.05
N LYS A 79 -0.31 -1.14 10.48
CA LYS A 79 -0.26 -2.17 11.51
C LYS A 79 -0.33 -3.53 10.84
N SER A 80 0.71 -4.34 10.98
CA SER A 80 0.81 -5.71 10.47
C SER A 80 1.25 -6.66 11.58
N LEU A 81 1.33 -7.97 11.28
CA LEU A 81 1.81 -8.97 12.24
C LEU A 81 3.21 -8.65 12.79
N PHE A 82 4.08 -8.12 11.95
CA PHE A 82 5.46 -7.75 12.30
C PHE A 82 5.60 -6.40 13.03
N GLY A 83 4.48 -5.82 13.48
CA GLY A 83 4.46 -4.57 14.23
C GLY A 83 3.88 -3.39 13.47
N THR A 84 4.15 -2.18 13.99
CA THR A 84 3.59 -0.92 13.49
C THR A 84 4.66 -0.12 12.77
N GLN A 85 4.42 0.23 11.50
CA GLN A 85 5.26 1.10 10.71
C GLN A 85 4.54 2.44 10.50
N VAL A 86 5.21 3.53 10.86
CA VAL A 86 4.69 4.90 10.67
C VAL A 86 5.52 5.59 9.61
N HIS A 87 4.84 6.12 8.59
CA HIS A 87 5.42 6.92 7.53
C HIS A 87 4.88 8.35 7.65
N GLU A 88 5.77 9.30 7.90
CA GLU A 88 5.44 10.72 7.94
C GLU A 88 5.99 11.40 6.70
N ILE A 89 5.10 12.09 5.98
CA ILE A 89 5.42 12.78 4.74
C ILE A 89 5.13 14.27 4.95
N PRO A 90 6.15 15.13 5.03
CA PRO A 90 5.95 16.57 5.16
C PRO A 90 5.31 17.15 3.91
N TYR A 91 4.32 18.03 4.08
CA TYR A 91 3.59 18.62 2.96
C TYR A 91 4.47 19.45 2.02
N LYS A 92 5.49 20.11 2.57
CA LYS A 92 6.46 20.88 1.80
C LYS A 92 7.20 20.05 0.74
N ASP A 93 7.39 18.76 1.00
CA ASP A 93 8.19 17.87 0.17
C ASP A 93 7.34 17.13 -0.88
N VAL A 94 6.03 17.37 -0.91
CA VAL A 94 5.08 16.72 -1.84
C VAL A 94 5.04 17.48 -3.17
N PHE A 95 5.21 16.75 -4.26
CA PHE A 95 5.13 17.27 -5.63
C PHE A 95 3.76 17.11 -6.25
N GLY A 96 3.04 16.06 -5.87
CA GLY A 96 1.75 15.74 -6.47
C GLY A 96 1.12 14.48 -5.92
N ILE A 97 -0.20 14.46 -5.97
CA ILE A 97 -1.06 13.30 -5.73
C ILE A 97 -1.89 13.08 -6.98
N TYR A 98 -1.71 11.93 -7.63
CA TYR A 98 -2.32 11.59 -8.90
C TYR A 98 -2.77 10.13 -8.91
N ASP A 99 -3.59 9.78 -9.90
CA ASP A 99 -4.13 8.43 -10.03
C ASP A 99 -3.04 7.41 -10.35
N TYR A 100 -3.08 6.24 -9.72
CA TYR A 100 -2.11 5.19 -10.03
C TYR A 100 -2.44 4.52 -11.37
N VAL A 101 -1.52 4.67 -12.32
CA VAL A 101 -1.54 3.93 -13.60
C VAL A 101 -0.29 3.05 -13.69
N PRO A 102 -0.43 1.72 -13.89
CA PRO A 102 0.71 0.84 -14.08
C PRO A 102 1.43 1.18 -15.39
N LYS A 103 2.69 1.61 -15.30
CA LYS A 103 3.55 1.93 -16.45
C LYS A 103 4.88 1.20 -16.32
N LEU A 104 5.42 0.73 -17.45
CA LEU A 104 6.69 0.00 -17.53
C LEU A 104 7.90 0.92 -17.31
N VAL A 105 7.85 2.14 -17.85
CA VAL A 105 8.93 3.14 -17.73
C VAL A 105 8.29 4.49 -17.41
N GLY A 106 8.82 5.16 -16.39
CA GLY A 106 8.41 6.51 -16.00
C GLY A 106 9.49 7.53 -16.36
N ALA A 107 9.09 8.78 -16.61
CA ALA A 107 10.00 9.87 -16.93
C ALA A 107 10.93 10.25 -15.77
N VAL A 108 10.52 9.99 -14.52
CA VAL A 108 11.31 10.28 -13.32
C VAL A 108 11.68 8.98 -12.61
N LYS A 109 12.94 8.88 -12.20
CA LYS A 109 13.44 7.74 -11.42
C LYS A 109 13.06 7.91 -9.94
N PHE A 110 12.08 7.15 -9.50
CA PHE A 110 11.76 7.00 -8.07
C PHE A 110 12.69 5.96 -7.44
N ARG A 111 13.47 6.35 -6.44
CA ARG A 111 14.41 5.42 -5.79
C ARG A 111 13.71 4.41 -4.89
N ARG A 112 12.58 4.80 -4.28
CA ARG A 112 11.78 3.93 -3.42
C ARG A 112 10.30 4.06 -3.73
N THR A 113 9.61 2.92 -3.71
CA THR A 113 8.16 2.83 -3.87
C THR A 113 7.58 2.08 -2.68
N TYR A 114 6.76 2.75 -1.88
CA TYR A 114 6.08 2.13 -0.74
C TYR A 114 4.64 1.79 -1.11
N ARG A 115 4.28 0.52 -0.92
CA ARG A 115 2.90 0.04 -1.11
C ARG A 115 2.17 0.11 0.24
N LEU A 116 1.63 1.29 0.54
CA LEU A 116 0.89 1.57 1.77
C LEU A 116 -0.61 1.65 1.49
N HIS A 117 -1.13 0.60 0.87
CA HIS A 117 -2.56 0.37 0.71
C HIS A 117 -2.90 -1.05 1.17
N SER A 118 -4.07 -1.21 1.77
CA SER A 118 -4.58 -2.55 2.06
C SER A 118 -5.00 -3.24 0.77
N ALA A 119 -4.67 -4.52 0.68
CA ALA A 119 -5.11 -5.38 -0.39
C ALA A 119 -6.60 -5.72 -0.34
N LEU A 120 -7.22 -5.57 0.84
CA LEU A 120 -8.64 -5.86 1.07
C LEU A 120 -9.55 -4.67 0.82
N ASP A 121 -8.95 -3.51 0.67
CA ASP A 121 -9.64 -2.29 0.29
C ASP A 121 -9.91 -2.26 -1.21
N GLY A 122 -11.16 -2.03 -1.61
CA GLY A 122 -11.56 -1.96 -3.01
C GLY A 122 -11.42 -0.57 -3.63
N ARG A 123 -11.06 0.45 -2.84
CA ARG A 123 -10.95 1.84 -3.32
C ARG A 123 -9.80 2.02 -4.31
N LYS A 124 -9.91 3.10 -5.09
CA LYS A 124 -8.90 3.55 -6.04
C LYS A 124 -7.57 3.82 -5.35
N VAL A 125 -6.48 3.39 -5.99
CA VAL A 125 -5.11 3.63 -5.50
C VAL A 125 -4.63 4.97 -6.03
N TRP A 126 -4.13 5.80 -5.12
CA TRP A 126 -3.50 7.08 -5.43
C TRP A 126 -1.99 6.98 -5.25
N THR A 127 -1.26 7.73 -6.06
CA THR A 127 0.19 7.88 -5.96
C THR A 127 0.50 9.25 -5.38
N LEU A 128 1.24 9.28 -4.26
CA LEU A 128 1.84 10.50 -3.71
C LEU A 128 3.33 10.48 -4.03
N ALA A 129 3.77 11.47 -4.80
CA ALA A 129 5.19 11.69 -5.12
C ALA A 129 5.78 12.76 -4.20
N PHE A 130 6.91 12.46 -3.58
CA PHE A 130 7.56 13.35 -2.63
C PHE A 130 9.07 13.15 -2.61
N ARG A 131 9.76 14.13 -2.03
CA ARG A 131 11.21 14.11 -1.85
C ARG A 131 11.57 13.79 -0.41
N VAL A 132 12.68 13.08 -0.23
CA VAL A 132 13.30 12.91 1.09
C VAL A 132 14.78 13.20 0.99
N MET A 133 15.29 14.01 1.91
CA MET A 133 16.73 14.15 2.09
C MET A 133 17.22 13.04 3.03
N LYS A 134 18.10 12.17 2.53
CA LYS A 134 18.67 11.06 3.30
C LYS A 134 20.18 11.03 3.15
N LYS A 135 20.91 11.14 4.28
CA LYS A 135 22.39 11.15 4.30
C LYS A 135 22.99 12.17 3.33
N GLY A 136 22.43 13.37 3.26
CA GLY A 136 22.89 14.45 2.36
C GLY A 136 22.53 14.26 0.88
N LYS A 137 21.82 13.18 0.51
CA LYS A 137 21.33 12.97 -0.85
C LYS A 137 19.82 13.14 -0.91
N THR A 138 19.39 13.89 -1.92
CA THR A 138 17.98 14.07 -2.24
C THR A 138 17.49 12.87 -3.05
N GLU A 139 16.44 12.20 -2.56
CA GLU A 139 15.86 11.03 -3.21
C GLU A 139 14.36 11.24 -3.44
N ASN A 140 13.91 11.06 -4.68
CA ASN A 140 12.49 11.04 -5.00
C ASN A 140 11.90 9.67 -4.62
N GLN A 141 10.78 9.71 -3.90
CA GLN A 141 10.06 8.55 -3.40
C GLN A 141 8.59 8.67 -3.78
N LYS A 142 7.92 7.52 -3.84
CA LYS A 142 6.48 7.48 -4.03
C LYS A 142 5.81 6.52 -3.08
N VAL A 143 4.59 6.86 -2.69
CA VAL A 143 3.72 6.03 -1.86
C VAL A 143 2.42 5.78 -2.61
N PHE A 144 2.01 4.51 -2.64
CA PHE A 144 0.69 4.11 -3.09
C PHE A 144 -0.22 3.92 -1.89
N PHE A 145 -1.32 4.64 -1.86
CA PHE A 145 -2.30 4.61 -0.78
C PHE A 145 -3.72 4.62 -1.32
N LYS A 146 -4.70 4.30 -0.48
CA LYS A 146 -6.12 4.42 -0.80
C LYS A 146 -6.71 5.50 0.08
N ALA A 147 -7.64 6.26 -0.47
CA ALA A 147 -8.18 7.45 0.17
C ALA A 147 -9.68 7.54 -0.05
N SER A 148 -10.42 7.99 0.97
CA SER A 148 -11.78 8.51 0.80
C SER A 148 -11.75 9.88 0.13
N GLU A 149 -12.89 10.30 -0.43
CA GLU A 149 -13.07 11.65 -0.98
C GLU A 149 -12.82 12.73 0.08
N GLU A 150 -13.23 12.49 1.33
CA GLU A 150 -12.96 13.38 2.46
C GLU A 150 -11.46 13.54 2.72
N LEU A 151 -10.69 12.45 2.68
CA LEU A 151 -9.24 12.50 2.86
C LEU A 151 -8.58 13.28 1.72
N LEU A 152 -9.01 13.06 0.48
CA LEU A 152 -8.49 13.80 -0.68
C LEU A 152 -8.84 15.29 -0.61
N ASN A 153 -10.05 15.65 -0.19
CA ASN A 153 -10.45 17.04 0.00
C ASN A 153 -9.64 17.70 1.12
N GLY A 154 -9.43 17.00 2.24
CA GLY A 154 -8.55 17.46 3.32
C GLY A 154 -7.09 17.61 2.90
N LEU A 155 -6.58 16.73 2.03
CA LEU A 155 -5.27 16.88 1.40
C LEU A 155 -5.22 18.12 0.51
N ASN A 156 -6.25 18.35 -0.31
CA ASN A 156 -6.29 19.48 -1.23
C ASN A 156 -6.32 20.83 -0.50
N GLN A 157 -6.98 20.91 0.66
CA GLN A 157 -6.95 22.11 1.51
C GLN A 157 -5.54 22.44 2.02
N ARG A 158 -4.68 21.44 2.20
CA ARG A 158 -3.32 21.60 2.76
C ARG A 158 -2.24 21.66 1.68
N LEU A 159 -2.53 21.07 0.53
CA LEU A 159 -1.69 21.00 -0.65
C LEU A 159 -2.49 21.53 -1.84
N PRO A 160 -2.79 22.84 -1.89
CA PRO A 160 -3.59 23.41 -2.97
C PRO A 160 -2.91 23.17 -4.32
N ASN A 161 -3.69 22.80 -5.33
CA ASN A 161 -3.25 22.53 -6.70
C ASN A 161 -2.23 21.39 -6.84
N LYS A 162 -2.10 20.51 -5.85
CA LYS A 162 -1.24 19.32 -5.91
C LYS A 162 -1.99 18.01 -5.77
N VAL A 163 -3.32 18.04 -5.62
CA VAL A 163 -4.14 16.85 -5.37
C VAL A 163 -5.10 16.61 -6.54
N ARG A 164 -5.20 15.36 -7.00
CA ARG A 164 -5.92 14.96 -8.22
C ARG A 164 -5.34 15.58 -9.49
N ILE A 165 -4.04 15.87 -9.50
CA ILE A 165 -3.34 16.38 -10.67
C ILE A 165 -2.98 15.24 -11.64
N SER A 166 -2.55 15.58 -12.85
CA SER A 166 -2.02 14.58 -13.77
C SER A 166 -0.64 14.08 -13.33
N GLU A 167 -0.25 12.88 -13.75
CA GLU A 167 1.11 12.39 -13.50
C GLU A 167 2.17 13.28 -14.16
N GLU A 168 1.86 13.83 -15.33
CA GLU A 168 2.74 14.73 -16.09
C GLU A 168 3.01 16.03 -15.33
N GLU A 169 1.98 16.60 -14.69
CA GLU A 169 2.12 17.76 -13.82
C GLU A 169 2.95 17.44 -12.59
N ALA A 170 2.73 16.29 -11.95
CA ALA A 170 3.53 15.86 -10.81
C ALA A 170 5.02 15.68 -11.20
N VAL A 171 5.28 15.08 -12.37
CA VAL A 171 6.62 14.91 -12.94
C VAL A 171 7.27 16.26 -13.25
N ARG A 172 6.52 17.18 -13.87
CA ARG A 172 6.99 18.54 -14.15
C ARG A 172 7.41 19.25 -12.86
N ASN A 173 6.60 19.14 -11.79
CA ASN A 173 6.91 19.72 -10.49
C ASN A 173 8.21 19.15 -9.90
N ILE A 174 8.48 17.85 -10.08
CA ILE A 174 9.73 17.23 -9.64
C ILE A 174 10.91 17.82 -10.41
N ILE A 175 10.83 17.87 -11.74
CA ILE A 175 11.93 18.33 -12.61
C ILE A 175 12.25 19.81 -12.36
N LEU A 176 11.23 20.66 -12.18
CA LEU A 176 11.44 22.09 -11.88
C LEU A 176 12.19 22.27 -10.55
N ASN A 177 11.82 21.51 -9.52
CA ASN A 177 12.50 21.52 -8.22
C ASN A 177 13.88 20.84 -8.21
N GLU A 178 14.32 20.22 -9.30
CA GLU A 178 15.70 19.71 -9.44
C GLU A 178 16.64 20.73 -10.09
N LYS A 179 16.09 21.77 -10.73
CA LYS A 179 16.85 22.83 -11.41
C LYS A 179 17.12 24.04 -10.53
N GLU A 180 16.40 24.18 -9.42
CA GLU A 180 16.65 25.14 -8.33
C GLU A 180 17.68 24.58 -7.34
#